data_AF-A0A3D5RLI5-F1
#
_entry.id   AF-A0A3D5RLI5-F1
#
_cell.length_a   1.000
_cell.length_b   1.000
_cell.length_c   1.000
_cell.angle_alpha   90.00
_cell.angle_beta   90.00
_cell.angle_gamma   90.00
#
_symmetry.space_group_name_H-M   'P 1'
#
loop_
_entity.id
_entity.type
_entity.pdbx_description
1 polymer ?
#
loop_
_entity_poly.entity_id
_entity_poly.type
_entity_poly.pdbx_seq_one_letter_code
_entity_poly.pdbx_strand_id
1 'polypeptide(L)' 'FALTFMFGGFDNDFYQSYNESYPLDSGFNTRKPLYMLYHYLNHLNIFGSGYHANTMNCVSQLLD' A
#
# COMPACT_ATOMS: atom_id res chain seq x y z
N PHE A 1 -7.57 -1.78 3.02
CA PHE A 1 -6.94 -0.60 3.64
C PHE A 1 -5.63 -0.19 2.94
N ALA A 2 -4.62 -1.05 2.75
CA ALA A 2 -3.33 -0.60 2.15
C ALA A 2 -3.42 0.08 0.76
N LEU A 3 -4.32 -0.38 -0.12
CA LEU A 3 -4.57 0.23 -1.43
C LEU A 3 -4.94 1.72 -1.35
N THR A 4 -5.64 2.14 -0.29
CA THR A 4 -6.08 3.54 -0.14
C THR A 4 -4.94 4.50 0.13
N PHE A 5 -3.70 4.01 0.30
CA PHE A 5 -2.48 4.84 0.37
C PHE A 5 -1.78 4.99 -0.99
N MET A 6 -2.24 4.29 -2.03
CA MET A 6 -1.68 4.38 -3.37
C MET A 6 -2.29 5.58 -4.11
N PHE A 7 -1.59 6.06 -5.15
CA PHE A 7 -2.11 7.03 -6.12
C PHE A 7 -2.55 8.39 -5.54
N GLY A 8 -1.80 8.88 -4.54
CA GLY A 8 -2.09 10.15 -3.86
C GLY A 8 -2.74 9.97 -2.49
N GLY A 9 -3.24 8.78 -2.18
CA GLY A 9 -3.85 8.49 -0.89
C GLY A 9 -5.27 9.08 -0.76
N PHE A 10 -5.94 8.70 0.31
CA PHE A 10 -7.22 9.29 0.72
C PHE A 10 -6.95 10.32 1.82
N ASP A 11 -7.96 11.14 2.12
CA ASP A 11 -7.86 12.18 3.15
C ASP A 11 -7.69 11.59 4.55
N ASN A 12 -7.08 12.37 5.45
CA ASN A 12 -6.79 11.93 6.81
C ASN A 12 -8.05 11.54 7.59
N ASP A 13 -9.16 12.23 7.36
CA ASP A 13 -10.45 11.96 8.01
C ASP A 13 -10.94 10.53 7.74
N PHE A 14 -10.66 9.98 6.56
CA PHE A 14 -10.97 8.59 6.24
C PHE A 14 -10.16 7.62 7.11
N TYR A 15 -8.85 7.86 7.24
CA TYR A 15 -7.98 6.99 8.04
C TYR A 15 -8.31 7.06 9.52
N GLN A 16 -8.61 8.25 10.05
CA GLN A 16 -9.01 8.43 11.45
C GLN A 16 -10.33 7.71 11.74
N SER A 17 -11.37 7.99 10.94
CA SER A 17 -12.69 7.37 11.14
C SER A 17 -12.63 5.85 11.05
N TYR A 18 -11.84 5.32 10.10
CA TYR A 18 -11.62 3.87 9.99
C TYR A 18 -10.96 3.32 11.26
N ASN A 19 -9.88 3.95 11.73
CA ASN A 19 -9.12 3.45 12.88
C ASN A 19 -9.88 3.60 14.22
N GLU A 20 -10.78 4.57 14.33
CA GLU A 20 -11.69 4.70 15.48
C GLU A 20 -12.75 3.60 15.50
N SER A 21 -13.32 3.27 14.33
CA SER A 21 -14.37 2.25 14.22
C SER A 21 -13.81 0.83 14.25
N TYR A 22 -12.67 0.62 13.61
CA TYR A 22 -11.99 -0.66 13.54
C TYR A 22 -10.46 -0.48 13.51
N PRO A 23 -9.82 -0.42 14.70
CA PRO A 23 -8.40 -0.16 14.82
C PRO A 23 -7.55 -1.12 14.01
N LEU A 24 -6.50 -0.61 13.38
CA LEU A 24 -5.53 -1.45 12.68
C LEU A 24 -4.74 -2.28 13.67
N ASP A 25 -4.64 -3.58 13.39
CA ASP A 25 -3.84 -4.48 14.20
C ASP A 25 -2.36 -4.10 14.20
N SER A 26 -1.69 -4.48 15.28
CA SER A 26 -0.23 -4.40 15.37
C SER A 26 0.45 -5.06 14.15
N GLY A 27 1.58 -4.47 13.74
CA GLY A 27 2.29 -4.90 12.54
C GLY A 27 1.66 -4.49 11.21
N PHE A 28 0.57 -3.69 11.20
CA PHE A 28 0.02 -3.15 9.95
C PHE A 28 1.10 -2.44 9.11
N ASN A 29 1.97 -1.63 9.73
CA ASN A 29 3.03 -0.93 9.00
C ASN A 29 4.00 -1.89 8.29
N THR A 30 4.27 -3.06 8.87
CA THR A 30 5.08 -4.12 8.24
C THR A 30 4.34 -4.82 7.10
N ARG A 31 3.03 -5.06 7.26
CA ARG A 31 2.21 -5.75 6.23
C ARG A 31 1.77 -4.81 5.09
N LYS A 32 1.76 -3.50 5.31
CA LYS A 32 1.30 -2.51 4.32
C LYS A 32 2.07 -2.60 2.99
N PRO A 33 3.42 -2.64 2.96
CA PRO A 33 4.17 -2.80 1.71
C PRO A 33 3.84 -4.11 1.00
N LEU A 34 3.62 -5.21 1.73
CA LEU A 34 3.22 -6.50 1.15
C LEU A 34 1.87 -6.41 0.44
N TYR A 35 0.88 -5.78 1.06
CA TYR A 35 -0.43 -5.59 0.46
C TYR A 35 -0.39 -4.65 -0.76
N MET A 36 0.44 -3.61 -0.71
CA MET A 36 0.64 -2.69 -1.85
C MET A 36 1.39 -3.36 -3.00
N LEU A 37 2.34 -4.25 -2.71
CA LEU A 37 3.14 -4.96 -3.71
C LEU A 37 2.27 -5.75 -4.69
N TYR A 38 1.25 -6.47 -4.19
CA TYR A 38 0.30 -7.17 -5.05
C TYR A 38 -0.34 -6.23 -6.09
N HIS A 39 -0.79 -5.05 -5.65
CA HIS A 39 -1.44 -4.10 -6.53
C HIS A 39 -0.47 -3.43 -7.50
N TYR A 40 0.75 -3.13 -7.08
CA TYR A 40 1.77 -2.59 -7.98
C TYR A 40 2.25 -3.59 -9.02
N LEU A 41 2.39 -4.87 -8.66
CA LEU A 41 2.66 -5.94 -9.62
C LEU A 41 1.52 -6.06 -10.64
N ASN A 42 0.26 -6.03 -10.17
CA ASN A 42 -0.89 -6.03 -11.06
C ASN A 42 -0.89 -4.82 -12.01
N HIS A 43 -0.57 -3.62 -11.51
CA HIS A 43 -0.51 -2.42 -12.34
C HIS A 43 0.68 -2.45 -13.31
N LEU A 44 1.83 -2.99 -12.89
CA LEU A 44 2.98 -3.19 -13.76
C LEU A 44 2.63 -4.14 -14.91
N ASN A 45 1.90 -5.21 -14.63
CA ASN A 45 1.48 -6.18 -15.64
C ASN A 45 0.47 -5.60 -16.65
N ILE A 46 -0.50 -4.79 -16.18
CA ILE A 46 -1.60 -4.30 -17.04
C ILE A 46 -1.25 -2.98 -17.73
N PHE A 47 -0.54 -2.08 -17.04
CA PHE A 47 -0.30 -0.70 -17.49
C PHE A 47 1.17 -0.41 -17.81
N GLY A 48 2.06 -1.38 -17.56
CA GLY A 48 3.45 -1.32 -17.99
C GLY A 48 4.41 -0.63 -17.02
N SER A 49 5.58 -0.28 -17.54
CA SER A 49 6.80 0.05 -16.78
C SER A 49 6.69 1.26 -15.85
N GLY A 50 5.66 2.10 -16.00
CA GLY A 50 5.39 3.23 -15.09
C GLY A 50 5.26 2.81 -13.62
N TYR A 51 4.90 1.55 -13.34
CA TYR A 51 4.74 1.02 -11.99
C TYR A 51 5.94 0.20 -11.48
N HIS A 52 7.02 0.09 -12.26
CA HIS A 52 8.20 -0.70 -11.89
C HIS A 52 8.88 -0.14 -10.63
N ALA A 53 9.09 1.18 -10.58
CA ALA A 53 9.73 1.83 -9.43
C ALA A 53 8.92 1.61 -8.13
N ASN A 54 7.59 1.74 -8.19
CA ASN A 54 6.74 1.48 -7.03
C ASN A 54 6.80 0.02 -6.58
N THR A 55 6.83 -0.92 -7.52
CA THR A 55 6.96 -2.35 -7.23
C THR A 55 8.27 -2.62 -6.48
N MET A 56 9.40 -2.13 -7.00
CA MET A 56 10.71 -2.34 -6.38
C MET A 56 10.84 -1.66 -5.02
N ASN A 57 10.22 -0.49 -4.83
CA ASN A 57 10.18 0.16 -3.52
C ASN A 57 9.48 -0.71 -2.46
N CYS A 58 8.37 -1.38 -2.82
CA CYS A 58 7.72 -2.31 -1.90
C CYS A 58 8.58 -3.55 -1.63
N VAL A 59 9.28 -4.08 -2.65
CA VAL A 59 10.19 -5.21 -2.48
C VAL A 59 11.34 -4.87 -1.53
N SER A 60 11.98 -3.71 -1.67
CA SER A 60 13.06 -3.27 -0.76
C SER A 60 12.58 -3.25 0.68
N GLN A 61 11.44 -2.58 0.96
CA GLN A 61 10.88 -2.47 2.31
C GLN A 61 10.52 -3.81 2.97
N LEU A 62 10.38 -4.88 2.19
CA LEU A 62 10.06 -6.22 2.68
C LEU A 62 11.29 -7.11 2.88
N LEU A 63 12.42 -6.75 2.26
CA LEU A 63 13.67 -7.51 2.29
C LEU A 63 14.74 -6.87 3.18
N ASP A 64 14.57 -5.59 3.54
CA ASP A 64 15.31 -4.88 4.58
C ASP A 64 14.86 -5.30 6.00
#